data_AF-B1H103-F1
#
_entry.id   AF-B1H103-F1
#
_cell.length_a   1.000
_cell.length_b   1.000
_cell.length_c   1.000
_cell.angle_alpha   90.00
_cell.angle_beta   90.00
_cell.angle_gamma   90.00
#
_symmetry.space_group_name_H-M   'P 1'
#
loop_
_entity.id
_entity.type
_entity.pdbx_description
1 polymer ?
#
loop_
_entity_poly.entity_id
_entity_poly.type
_entity_poly.pdbx_seq_one_letter_code
_entity_poly.pdbx_strand_id
1 'polypeptide(L)'
;MDQLAGVIRRSFRRKSNKRGSIHGASASEDRSIPTDQKTLVLSGGQSFFEYLVVVSLKKNYDGNYAPQITYQFPKLENILHFQKDEEERLLNAIPLFCFPDGNTWAPLKEYTSETFSFVLTNIDSSRKFGYCRRLLPAGNGSRSPEVYCIISSLGCFGLFAKILDEVEKRREIATALIYPFMQGLREATFPAPGKTVKIKSFIPESGTEIIELTRPLDCRLEHIDFKTLLQCLNSQIILHIFASVVLERRVILVARDLSILSECIHAVVALLYPFAWEHTYIPVLPHVLIDTVSCPAPFIVGVQNQFLSHILDQPMEEVLLVDLCKGELIQKVGDEEKILPPKLQEQIRISLDDYQQITKTTPEINTAVSKTFMQFFMKVMGHYTSHLQEINVGKFTFQEKAFLKAIHSKTIRRFLKCFVKTQMFSIFIEAQQNKSTQNVYFQQKVKEFNEQRKPERK
;
A
#
# COMPACT_ATOMS: atom_id res chain seq x y z
N MET A 1 -17.38 16.77 6.55
CA MET A 1 -16.20 17.28 5.83
C MET A 1 -15.03 17.57 6.79
N ASP A 2 -15.18 18.47 7.78
CA ASP A 2 -14.11 18.79 8.74
C ASP A 2 -13.67 17.64 9.67
N GLN A 3 -14.55 16.69 9.97
CA GLN A 3 -14.22 15.58 10.87
C GLN A 3 -13.32 14.51 10.22
N LEU A 4 -13.49 14.23 8.91
CA LEU A 4 -12.66 13.27 8.17
C LEU A 4 -11.28 13.85 7.86
N ALA A 5 -11.23 15.13 7.46
CA ALA A 5 -9.99 15.90 7.38
C ALA A 5 -9.30 15.96 8.75
N GLY A 6 -10.05 16.03 9.85
CA GLY A 6 -9.52 16.00 11.22
C GLY A 6 -8.87 14.68 11.63
N VAL A 7 -9.36 13.52 11.18
CA VAL A 7 -8.77 12.20 11.49
C VAL A 7 -7.53 11.93 10.64
N ILE A 8 -7.57 12.28 9.36
CA ILE A 8 -6.39 12.24 8.49
C ILE A 8 -5.34 13.25 8.99
N ARG A 9 -5.73 14.48 9.37
CA ARG A 9 -4.83 15.43 10.07
C ARG A 9 -4.29 14.91 11.41
N ARG A 10 -5.01 14.02 12.10
CA ARG A 10 -4.54 13.37 13.35
C ARG A 10 -3.52 12.26 13.08
N SER A 11 -3.66 11.46 12.01
CA SER A 11 -2.59 10.54 11.58
C SER A 11 -1.33 11.30 11.19
N PHE A 12 -1.50 12.48 10.57
CA PHE A 12 -0.43 13.43 10.26
C PHE A 12 0.19 14.17 11.48
N ARG A 13 -0.42 14.11 12.68
CA ARG A 13 -0.02 14.89 13.87
C ARG A 13 0.71 14.11 14.97
N ARG A 14 1.13 12.85 14.75
CA ARG A 14 1.90 12.13 15.77
C ARG A 14 3.23 12.84 16.07
N LYS A 15 3.27 13.53 17.22
CA LYS A 15 4.40 14.32 17.73
C LYS A 15 5.54 13.42 18.21
N SER A 16 6.74 13.78 17.75
CA SER A 16 8.04 13.53 18.35
C SER A 16 8.02 13.75 19.88
N ASN A 17 8.37 12.72 20.65
CA ASN A 17 8.66 12.87 22.08
C ASN A 17 10.18 12.91 22.29
N LYS A 18 10.70 14.12 22.51
CA LYS A 18 12.07 14.37 22.99
C LYS A 18 12.16 14.04 24.49
N ARG A 19 13.26 13.39 24.87
CA ARG A 19 13.66 13.04 26.24
C ARG A 19 13.85 14.28 27.12
N GLY A 20 13.36 14.21 28.35
CA GLY A 20 13.66 15.09 29.48
C GLY A 20 13.45 14.34 30.80
N SER A 21 14.29 14.62 31.80
CA SER A 21 14.68 13.75 32.92
C SER A 21 13.86 13.94 34.22
N ILE A 22 13.46 12.80 34.82
CA ILE A 22 13.43 12.34 36.23
C ILE A 22 13.01 13.28 37.39
N HIS A 23 11.96 12.86 38.13
CA HIS A 23 11.76 12.69 39.61
C HIS A 23 10.26 12.86 39.89
N GLY A 24 9.50 12.06 40.64
CA GLY A 24 9.66 10.88 41.49
C GLY A 24 8.27 10.55 42.09
N ALA A 25 8.19 9.48 42.88
CA ALA A 25 7.05 9.02 43.69
C ALA A 25 6.06 8.01 43.04
N SER A 26 5.99 6.89 43.76
CA SER A 26 5.29 5.63 43.54
C SER A 26 3.79 5.69 43.85
N ALA A 27 2.99 5.02 43.03
CA ALA A 27 1.80 4.31 43.48
C ALA A 27 1.52 3.16 42.50
N SER A 28 1.57 1.95 43.04
CA SER A 28 1.25 0.68 42.41
C SER A 28 -0.26 0.58 42.12
N GLU A 29 -0.63 0.52 40.84
CA GLU A 29 -1.87 -0.10 40.39
C GLU A 29 -1.50 -1.13 39.32
N ASP A 30 -1.59 -2.40 39.68
CA ASP A 30 -1.57 -3.54 38.76
C ASP A 30 -2.72 -3.38 37.75
N ARG A 31 -2.38 -2.96 36.53
CA ARG A 31 -3.23 -3.14 35.36
C ARG A 31 -2.47 -4.01 34.37
N SER A 32 -2.73 -5.30 34.44
CA SER A 32 -2.44 -6.27 33.40
C SER A 32 -3.11 -5.80 32.10
N ILE A 33 -2.30 -5.28 31.19
CA ILE A 33 -2.69 -4.95 29.82
C ILE A 33 -2.77 -6.29 29.06
N PRO A 34 -3.93 -6.70 28.50
CA PRO A 34 -3.98 -7.88 27.64
C PRO A 34 -3.19 -7.56 26.37
N THR A 35 -2.03 -8.20 26.28
CA THR A 35 -1.17 -8.20 25.11
C THR A 35 -1.64 -9.38 24.27
N ASP A 36 -2.50 -9.14 23.27
CA ASP A 36 -2.71 -10.04 22.12
C ASP A 36 -3.83 -9.49 21.21
N GLN A 37 -3.47 -8.71 20.19
CA GLN A 37 -4.41 -8.38 19.10
C GLN A 37 -3.74 -8.07 17.75
N LYS A 38 -2.50 -8.53 17.52
CA LYS A 38 -1.88 -8.55 16.18
C LYS A 38 -1.68 -9.96 15.61
N THR A 39 -2.26 -10.97 16.27
CA THR A 39 -2.23 -12.39 15.86
C THR A 39 -3.65 -12.98 15.87
N LEU A 40 -4.57 -12.41 15.09
CA LEU A 40 -5.87 -13.04 14.78
C LEU A 40 -5.98 -13.44 13.29
N VAL A 41 -4.86 -13.58 12.60
CA VAL A 41 -4.84 -13.92 11.15
C VAL A 41 -4.92 -15.43 10.87
N LEU A 42 -4.93 -16.29 11.90
CA LEU A 42 -5.04 -17.74 11.72
C LEU A 42 -5.91 -18.34 12.83
N SER A 43 -7.26 -18.30 12.69
CA SER A 43 -8.23 -19.29 13.23
C SER A 43 -9.72 -18.85 13.19
N GLY A 44 -10.11 -17.95 12.30
CA GLY A 44 -11.51 -17.73 11.90
C GLY A 44 -11.55 -17.45 10.41
N GLY A 45 -12.46 -18.06 9.66
CA GLY A 45 -12.51 -17.90 8.20
C GLY A 45 -12.56 -16.42 7.81
N GLN A 46 -11.46 -15.89 7.24
CA GLN A 46 -11.44 -14.52 6.74
C GLN A 46 -12.42 -14.39 5.58
N SER A 47 -13.31 -13.40 5.66
CA SER A 47 -14.15 -12.98 4.54
C SER A 47 -13.31 -12.30 3.48
N PHE A 48 -13.72 -12.41 2.20
CA PHE A 48 -13.02 -11.74 1.10
C PHE A 48 -13.00 -10.22 1.26
N PHE A 49 -14.10 -9.62 1.67
CA PHE A 49 -14.28 -8.18 1.72
C PHE A 49 -15.27 -7.81 2.82
N GLU A 50 -15.23 -6.55 3.25
CA GLU A 50 -16.23 -5.99 4.16
C GLU A 50 -17.41 -5.39 3.40
N TYR A 51 -17.15 -4.64 2.32
CA TYR A 51 -18.19 -4.01 1.50
C TYR A 51 -17.92 -4.12 0.01
N LEU A 52 -18.99 -4.23 -0.78
CA LEU A 52 -19.05 -3.73 -2.15
C LEU A 52 -19.96 -2.51 -2.15
N VAL A 53 -19.47 -1.37 -2.64
CA VAL A 53 -20.25 -0.15 -2.82
C VAL A 53 -20.21 0.29 -4.28
N VAL A 54 -21.32 0.84 -4.75
CA VAL A 54 -21.39 1.55 -6.03
C VAL A 54 -21.51 3.02 -5.72
N VAL A 55 -20.60 3.81 -6.29
CA VAL A 55 -20.60 5.26 -6.15
C VAL A 55 -20.94 5.87 -7.51
N SER A 56 -21.96 6.72 -7.53
CA SER A 56 -22.39 7.45 -8.72
C SER A 56 -22.38 8.95 -8.44
N LEU A 57 -22.16 9.76 -9.47
CA LEU A 57 -22.23 11.21 -9.37
C LEU A 57 -23.69 11.67 -9.41
N LYS A 58 -24.15 12.34 -8.36
CA LYS A 58 -25.46 12.98 -8.32
C LYS A 58 -25.32 14.48 -8.43
N LYS A 59 -26.22 15.11 -9.18
CA LYS A 59 -26.28 16.56 -9.32
C LYS A 59 -26.96 17.15 -8.07
N ASN A 60 -26.27 18.05 -7.39
CA ASN A 60 -26.79 18.82 -6.26
C ASN A 60 -27.66 19.98 -6.77
N TYR A 61 -28.42 20.59 -5.85
CA TYR A 61 -29.27 21.77 -6.13
C TYR A 61 -28.47 22.95 -6.71
N ASP A 62 -27.20 23.08 -6.34
CA ASP A 62 -26.28 24.13 -6.82
C ASP A 62 -25.73 23.85 -8.22
N GLY A 63 -26.17 22.78 -8.88
CA GLY A 63 -25.74 22.40 -10.23
C GLY A 63 -24.43 21.61 -10.29
N ASN A 64 -23.66 21.56 -9.21
CA ASN A 64 -22.44 20.75 -9.09
C ASN A 64 -22.74 19.27 -8.86
N TYR A 65 -21.87 18.38 -9.32
CA TYR A 65 -21.96 16.95 -9.03
C TYR A 65 -21.32 16.64 -7.67
N ALA A 66 -21.81 15.61 -6.99
CA ALA A 66 -21.19 15.05 -5.80
C ALA A 66 -21.24 13.51 -5.85
N PRO A 67 -20.15 12.81 -5.50
CA PRO A 67 -20.16 11.36 -5.46
C PRO A 67 -20.96 10.87 -4.25
N GLN A 68 -21.88 9.93 -4.49
CA GLN A 68 -22.70 9.33 -3.44
C GLN A 68 -22.80 7.81 -3.62
N ILE A 69 -22.86 7.08 -2.52
CA ILE A 69 -23.12 5.64 -2.53
C ILE A 69 -24.57 5.42 -2.99
N THR A 70 -24.75 4.74 -4.12
CA THR A 70 -26.05 4.39 -4.70
C THR A 70 -26.45 2.95 -4.42
N TYR A 71 -25.46 2.09 -4.17
CA TYR A 71 -25.66 0.69 -3.77
C TYR A 71 -24.60 0.27 -2.76
N GLN A 72 -24.98 -0.55 -1.79
CA GLN A 72 -24.09 -1.11 -0.79
C GLN A 72 -24.46 -2.58 -0.50
N PHE A 73 -23.45 -3.43 -0.41
CA PHE A 73 -23.56 -4.82 0.02
C PHE A 73 -22.45 -5.16 1.02
N PRO A 74 -22.76 -5.76 2.19
CA PRO A 74 -24.10 -6.00 2.75
C PRO A 74 -24.80 -4.69 3.18
N LYS A 75 -26.13 -4.75 3.37
CA LYS A 75 -26.90 -3.62 3.94
C LYS A 75 -26.52 -3.39 5.42
N LEU A 76 -26.56 -2.13 5.84
CA LEU A 76 -26.10 -1.66 7.16
C LEU A 76 -26.93 -2.16 8.37
N GLU A 77 -28.02 -2.89 8.13
CA GLU A 77 -29.07 -3.16 9.12
C GLU A 77 -28.63 -4.11 10.27
N ASN A 78 -27.41 -4.67 10.23
CA ASN A 78 -26.94 -5.72 11.15
C ASN A 78 -25.79 -5.30 12.11
N ILE A 79 -25.59 -4.01 12.39
CA ILE A 79 -24.32 -3.52 12.95
C ILE A 79 -24.46 -3.02 14.39
N LEU A 80 -23.56 -3.50 15.27
CA LEU A 80 -23.51 -3.15 16.69
C LEU A 80 -23.17 -1.66 16.90
N HIS A 81 -23.82 -1.03 17.89
CA HIS A 81 -23.80 0.42 18.10
C HIS A 81 -22.39 1.04 18.25
N PHE A 82 -21.41 0.28 18.76
CA PHE A 82 -20.02 0.75 18.96
C PHE A 82 -19.16 0.77 17.69
N GLN A 83 -19.47 -0.04 16.67
CA GLN A 83 -18.74 -0.05 15.39
C GLN A 83 -19.31 0.94 14.38
N LYS A 84 -20.49 1.49 14.67
CA LYS A 84 -21.27 2.33 13.76
C LYS A 84 -20.55 3.62 13.36
N ASP A 85 -19.89 4.30 14.31
CA ASP A 85 -19.24 5.58 14.05
C ASP A 85 -18.01 5.46 13.13
N GLU A 86 -17.20 4.41 13.31
CA GLU A 86 -16.02 4.17 12.46
C GLU A 86 -16.43 3.76 11.04
N GLU A 87 -17.46 2.93 10.95
CA GLU A 87 -18.02 2.50 9.68
C GLU A 87 -18.72 3.63 8.93
N GLU A 88 -19.46 4.49 9.62
CA GLU A 88 -20.08 5.67 9.01
C GLU A 88 -19.00 6.62 8.47
N ARG A 89 -17.89 6.81 9.19
CA ARG A 89 -16.74 7.59 8.68
C ARG A 89 -16.12 6.94 7.45
N LEU A 90 -15.99 5.61 7.45
CA LEU A 90 -15.49 4.86 6.29
C LEU A 90 -16.40 5.06 5.08
N LEU A 91 -17.71 4.86 5.23
CA LEU A 91 -18.70 5.04 4.17
C LEU A 91 -18.77 6.48 3.65
N ASN A 92 -18.55 7.47 4.52
CA ASN A 92 -18.44 8.87 4.11
C ASN A 92 -17.13 9.19 3.38
N ALA A 93 -16.05 8.44 3.64
CA ALA A 93 -14.78 8.63 2.98
C ALA A 93 -14.76 8.03 1.56
N ILE A 94 -15.32 6.83 1.37
CA ILE A 94 -15.21 6.06 0.12
C ILE A 94 -15.58 6.87 -1.13
N PRO A 95 -16.70 7.63 -1.18
CA PRO A 95 -17.07 8.40 -2.36
C PRO A 95 -16.00 9.40 -2.82
N LEU A 96 -15.26 10.00 -1.88
CA LEU A 96 -14.19 10.95 -2.17
C LEU A 96 -13.00 10.28 -2.86
N PHE A 97 -12.71 9.03 -2.50
CA PHE A 97 -11.62 8.25 -3.09
C PHE A 97 -12.02 7.54 -4.38
N CYS A 98 -13.31 7.26 -4.58
CA CYS A 98 -13.82 6.77 -5.86
C CYS A 98 -13.78 7.84 -6.97
N PHE A 99 -13.90 9.13 -6.60
CA PHE A 99 -13.83 10.27 -7.52
C PHE A 99 -12.78 11.29 -7.06
N PRO A 100 -11.49 10.94 -7.12
CA PRO A 100 -10.40 11.78 -6.62
C PRO A 100 -10.16 13.04 -7.45
N ASP A 101 -10.59 13.03 -8.72
CA ASP A 101 -10.57 14.10 -9.73
C ASP A 101 -11.52 15.26 -9.45
N GLY A 102 -12.34 15.15 -8.40
CA GLY A 102 -13.34 16.16 -8.07
C GLY A 102 -14.59 16.06 -8.96
N ASN A 103 -15.30 17.18 -9.06
CA ASN A 103 -16.73 17.21 -9.40
C ASN A 103 -17.03 17.87 -10.75
N THR A 104 -16.01 18.33 -11.48
CA THR A 104 -16.14 18.92 -12.81
C THR A 104 -16.20 17.83 -13.87
N TRP A 105 -17.37 17.21 -14.01
CA TRP A 105 -17.61 16.16 -14.99
C TRP A 105 -18.41 16.68 -16.17
N ALA A 106 -17.79 16.67 -17.35
CA ALA A 106 -18.51 16.77 -18.61
C ALA A 106 -19.11 15.38 -18.92
N PRO A 107 -20.41 15.27 -19.24
CA PRO A 107 -21.02 13.99 -19.56
C PRO A 107 -20.32 13.29 -20.73
N LEU A 108 -19.83 12.09 -20.49
CA LEU A 108 -19.02 11.35 -21.46
C LEU A 108 -19.93 10.50 -22.36
N LYS A 109 -19.57 10.40 -23.64
CA LYS A 109 -20.21 9.49 -24.61
C LYS A 109 -19.54 8.12 -24.63
N GLU A 110 -18.22 8.10 -24.44
CA GLU A 110 -17.38 6.92 -24.39
C GLU A 110 -16.36 7.10 -23.26
N TYR A 111 -16.13 6.03 -22.50
CA TYR A 111 -15.14 5.98 -21.43
C TYR A 111 -14.69 4.53 -21.27
N THR A 112 -13.38 4.29 -21.42
CA THR A 112 -12.78 2.98 -21.20
C THR A 112 -12.78 2.67 -19.71
N SER A 113 -13.18 1.46 -19.32
CA SER A 113 -13.17 1.09 -17.90
C SER A 113 -11.75 1.16 -17.33
N GLU A 114 -11.64 1.72 -16.14
CA GLU A 114 -10.37 1.96 -15.47
C GLU A 114 -10.37 1.28 -14.11
N THR A 115 -9.30 0.55 -13.80
CA THR A 115 -9.10 -0.08 -12.49
C THR A 115 -8.06 0.69 -11.70
N PHE A 116 -8.34 1.01 -10.45
CA PHE A 116 -7.37 1.61 -9.56
C PHE A 116 -7.65 1.19 -8.12
N SER A 117 -6.75 1.50 -7.20
CA SER A 117 -7.04 1.31 -5.79
C SER A 117 -6.54 2.44 -4.91
N PHE A 118 -7.20 2.59 -3.77
CA PHE A 118 -6.80 3.50 -2.72
C PHE A 118 -6.63 2.74 -1.40
N VAL A 119 -5.99 3.39 -0.43
CA VAL A 119 -5.81 2.84 0.92
C VAL A 119 -6.31 3.82 1.95
N LEU A 120 -7.14 3.32 2.85
CA LEU A 120 -7.60 4.02 4.05
C LEU A 120 -6.84 3.46 5.24
N THR A 121 -6.19 4.34 5.99
CA THR A 121 -5.47 3.97 7.20
C THR A 121 -6.30 4.36 8.42
N ASN A 122 -6.60 3.38 9.26
CA ASN A 122 -7.33 3.57 10.51
C ASN A 122 -6.41 4.11 11.63
N ILE A 123 -7.01 4.51 12.75
CA ILE A 123 -6.30 5.09 13.89
C ILE A 123 -5.35 4.07 14.54
N ASP A 124 -5.70 2.79 14.49
CA ASP A 124 -4.91 1.66 14.97
C ASP A 124 -3.77 1.24 14.01
N SER A 125 -3.54 2.02 12.95
CA SER A 125 -2.61 1.75 11.85
C SER A 125 -2.99 0.55 10.96
N SER A 126 -4.19 -0.03 11.12
CA SER A 126 -4.70 -1.01 10.15
C SER A 126 -5.04 -0.33 8.82
N ARG A 127 -4.95 -1.10 7.74
CA ARG A 127 -5.18 -0.63 6.37
C ARG A 127 -6.38 -1.33 5.77
N LYS A 128 -7.24 -0.56 5.13
CA LYS A 128 -8.30 -1.05 4.25
C LYS A 128 -7.99 -0.63 2.82
N PHE A 129 -8.04 -1.58 1.91
CA PHE A 129 -7.85 -1.38 0.48
C PHE A 129 -9.21 -1.19 -0.18
N GLY A 130 -9.34 -0.13 -0.97
CA GLY A 130 -10.49 0.10 -1.84
C GLY A 130 -10.14 -0.22 -3.28
N TYR A 131 -10.65 -1.33 -3.80
CA TYR A 131 -10.45 -1.80 -5.17
C TYR A 131 -11.55 -1.24 -6.05
N CYS A 132 -11.21 -0.37 -6.99
CA CYS A 132 -12.16 0.37 -7.79
C CYS A 132 -12.14 -0.08 -9.25
N ARG A 133 -13.33 -0.28 -9.82
CA ARG A 133 -13.58 -0.33 -11.27
C ARG A 133 -14.48 0.83 -11.64
N ARG A 134 -13.93 1.82 -12.33
CA ARG A 134 -14.66 2.97 -12.87
C ARG A 134 -15.10 2.64 -14.29
N LEU A 135 -16.39 2.76 -14.57
CA LEU A 135 -16.96 2.44 -15.88
C LEU A 135 -18.12 3.37 -16.23
N LEU A 136 -18.47 3.42 -17.51
CA LEU A 136 -19.66 4.14 -17.96
C LEU A 136 -20.88 3.20 -17.96
N PRO A 137 -22.01 3.59 -17.35
CA PRO A 137 -23.22 2.79 -17.43
C PRO A 137 -23.69 2.53 -18.85
N ALA A 138 -24.29 1.36 -19.14
CA ALA A 138 -24.92 1.09 -20.43
C ALA A 138 -26.15 2.01 -20.65
N GLY A 139 -26.52 2.26 -21.92
CA GLY A 139 -27.53 3.26 -22.28
C GLY A 139 -27.15 4.11 -23.50
N ASN A 140 -28.00 5.08 -23.82
CA ASN A 140 -27.79 6.01 -24.94
C ASN A 140 -27.50 7.42 -24.42
N GLY A 141 -26.61 8.12 -25.11
CA GLY A 141 -26.28 9.52 -24.82
C GLY A 141 -25.26 9.71 -23.69
N SER A 142 -25.19 10.96 -23.25
CA SER A 142 -24.26 11.49 -22.27
C SER A 142 -24.59 11.00 -20.86
N ARG A 143 -23.66 10.27 -20.22
CA ARG A 143 -23.84 9.65 -18.90
C ARG A 143 -22.69 10.01 -17.97
N SER A 144 -22.94 9.92 -16.67
CA SER A 144 -21.90 10.00 -15.64
C SER A 144 -21.32 8.61 -15.37
N PRO A 145 -20.00 8.48 -15.17
CA PRO A 145 -19.40 7.22 -14.77
C PRO A 145 -19.87 6.78 -13.37
N GLU A 146 -19.77 5.47 -13.13
CA GLU A 146 -19.99 4.83 -11.84
C GLU A 146 -18.73 4.08 -11.42
N VAL A 147 -18.52 3.97 -10.11
CA VAL A 147 -17.39 3.24 -9.55
C VAL A 147 -17.89 2.11 -8.68
N TYR A 148 -17.53 0.88 -9.05
CA TYR A 148 -17.68 -0.31 -8.22
C TYR A 148 -16.45 -0.43 -7.34
N CYS A 149 -16.63 -0.32 -6.02
CA CYS A 149 -15.55 -0.34 -5.05
C CYS A 149 -15.71 -1.49 -4.06
N ILE A 150 -14.73 -2.38 -4.01
CA ILE A 150 -14.64 -3.44 -2.99
C ILE A 150 -13.69 -2.96 -1.89
N ILE A 151 -14.18 -2.96 -0.65
CA ILE A 151 -13.39 -2.64 0.54
C ILE A 151 -12.96 -3.94 1.21
N SER A 152 -11.66 -4.15 1.36
CA SER A 152 -11.10 -5.32 2.03
C SER A 152 -9.86 -4.96 2.85
N SER A 153 -9.66 -5.66 3.96
CA SER A 153 -8.39 -5.65 4.70
C SER A 153 -7.30 -6.51 4.03
N LEU A 154 -7.62 -7.21 2.93
CA LEU A 154 -6.72 -8.12 2.21
C LEU A 154 -6.08 -7.43 1.00
N GLY A 155 -4.76 -7.48 0.91
CA GLY A 155 -3.98 -6.88 -0.18
C GLY A 155 -3.78 -7.79 -1.39
N CYS A 156 -4.86 -8.12 -2.14
CA CYS A 156 -4.82 -9.12 -3.22
C CYS A 156 -5.38 -8.58 -4.55
N PHE A 157 -4.61 -7.74 -5.25
CA PHE A 157 -5.11 -6.95 -6.39
C PHE A 157 -5.55 -7.82 -7.56
N GLY A 158 -4.76 -8.82 -7.94
CA GLY A 158 -5.14 -9.71 -9.04
C GLY A 158 -6.43 -10.47 -8.76
N LEU A 159 -6.66 -10.85 -7.50
CA LEU A 159 -7.88 -11.54 -7.09
C LEU A 159 -9.08 -10.59 -7.11
N PHE A 160 -8.96 -9.39 -6.54
CA PHE A 160 -10.06 -8.41 -6.55
C PHE A 160 -10.32 -7.81 -7.94
N ALA A 161 -9.29 -7.66 -8.78
CA ALA A 161 -9.45 -7.29 -10.18
C ALA A 161 -10.30 -8.33 -10.91
N LYS A 162 -9.99 -9.63 -10.73
CA LYS A 162 -10.82 -10.71 -11.28
C LYS A 162 -12.24 -10.71 -10.72
N ILE A 163 -12.43 -10.41 -9.44
CA ILE A 163 -13.79 -10.23 -8.87
C ILE A 163 -14.51 -9.05 -9.54
N LEU A 164 -13.82 -7.93 -9.76
CA LEU A 164 -14.40 -6.76 -10.42
C LEU A 164 -14.73 -7.03 -11.90
N ASP A 165 -13.91 -7.80 -12.61
CA ASP A 165 -14.22 -8.26 -13.98
C ASP A 165 -15.53 -9.07 -14.00
N GLU A 166 -15.71 -9.97 -13.03
CA GLU A 166 -16.93 -10.76 -12.88
C GLU A 166 -18.14 -9.92 -12.47
N VAL A 167 -17.93 -8.85 -11.70
CA VAL A 167 -18.98 -7.86 -11.37
C VAL A 167 -19.38 -7.05 -12.61
N GLU A 168 -18.41 -6.59 -13.40
CA GLU A 168 -18.65 -5.85 -14.65
C GLU A 168 -19.40 -6.71 -15.67
N LYS A 169 -18.96 -7.96 -15.90
CA LYS A 169 -19.65 -8.93 -16.78
C LYS A 169 -21.12 -9.11 -16.38
N ARG A 170 -21.42 -9.25 -15.08
CA ARG A 170 -22.80 -9.42 -14.59
C ARG A 170 -23.64 -8.17 -14.75
N ARG A 171 -23.01 -7.01 -14.55
CA ARG A 171 -23.65 -5.71 -14.68
C ARG A 171 -24.15 -5.46 -16.11
N GLU A 172 -23.39 -5.88 -17.12
CA GLU A 172 -23.79 -5.76 -18.53
C GLU A 172 -25.09 -6.51 -18.84
N ILE A 173 -25.39 -7.57 -18.08
CA ILE A 173 -26.60 -8.36 -18.22
C ILE A 173 -27.73 -7.78 -17.35
N ALA A 174 -27.53 -7.75 -16.03
CA ALA A 174 -28.47 -7.16 -15.08
C ALA A 174 -27.81 -6.90 -13.71
N THR A 175 -27.99 -5.70 -13.16
CA THR A 175 -27.45 -5.32 -11.84
C THR A 175 -27.87 -6.26 -10.71
N ALA A 176 -29.05 -6.87 -10.80
CA ALA A 176 -29.55 -7.84 -9.81
C ALA A 176 -28.68 -9.10 -9.68
N LEU A 177 -27.90 -9.45 -10.72
CA LEU A 177 -27.02 -10.63 -10.72
C LEU A 177 -25.76 -10.45 -9.88
N ILE A 178 -25.43 -9.21 -9.50
CA ILE A 178 -24.29 -8.92 -8.65
C ILE A 178 -24.53 -9.47 -7.24
N TYR A 179 -25.74 -9.33 -6.70
CA TYR A 179 -26.06 -9.75 -5.32
C TYR A 179 -25.78 -11.25 -5.08
N PRO A 180 -26.29 -12.21 -5.88
CA PRO A 180 -26.00 -13.63 -5.69
C PRO A 180 -24.51 -13.97 -5.78
N PHE A 181 -23.77 -13.30 -6.67
CA PHE A 181 -22.33 -13.51 -6.80
C PHE A 181 -21.57 -13.04 -5.55
N MET A 182 -21.84 -11.82 -5.08
CA MET A 182 -21.21 -11.28 -3.87
C MET A 182 -21.60 -12.06 -2.61
N GLN A 183 -22.82 -12.59 -2.56
CA GLN A 183 -23.27 -13.51 -1.51
C GLN A 183 -22.43 -14.79 -1.50
N GLY A 184 -22.23 -15.42 -2.66
CA GLY A 184 -21.38 -16.61 -2.79
C GLY A 184 -19.93 -16.35 -2.36
N LEU A 185 -19.38 -15.17 -2.65
CA LEU A 185 -18.05 -14.78 -2.16
C LEU A 185 -17.98 -14.63 -0.64
N ARG A 186 -19.03 -14.11 0.00
CA ARG A 186 -19.08 -13.94 1.46
C ARG A 186 -19.23 -15.27 2.21
N GLU A 187 -19.92 -16.23 1.60
CA GLU A 187 -20.09 -17.59 2.14
C GLU A 187 -18.85 -18.47 1.92
N ALA A 188 -18.02 -18.13 0.93
CA ALA A 188 -16.78 -18.84 0.65
C ALA A 188 -15.65 -18.43 1.61
N THR A 189 -14.76 -19.37 1.91
CA THR A 189 -13.55 -19.08 2.69
C THR A 189 -12.48 -18.46 1.81
N PHE A 190 -11.79 -17.44 2.33
CA PHE A 190 -10.67 -16.86 1.62
C PHE A 190 -9.54 -17.89 1.42
N PRO A 191 -9.02 -18.06 0.18
CA PRO A 191 -8.02 -19.09 -0.11
C PRO A 191 -6.72 -18.85 0.65
N ALA A 192 -6.14 -19.95 1.16
CA ALA A 192 -4.77 -19.95 1.64
C ALA A 192 -3.78 -19.72 0.47
N PRO A 193 -2.54 -19.23 0.71
CA PRO A 193 -1.55 -19.03 -0.35
C PRO A 193 -1.32 -20.29 -1.19
N GLY A 194 -1.34 -20.14 -2.51
CA GLY A 194 -1.22 -21.24 -3.48
C GLY A 194 -2.48 -22.11 -3.63
N LYS A 195 -3.59 -21.77 -2.98
CA LYS A 195 -4.87 -22.48 -3.09
C LYS A 195 -5.87 -21.71 -3.93
N THR A 196 -6.87 -22.44 -4.42
CA THR A 196 -7.95 -21.90 -5.27
C THR A 196 -9.29 -22.15 -4.61
N VAL A 197 -10.14 -21.13 -4.58
CA VAL A 197 -11.56 -21.29 -4.26
C VAL A 197 -12.38 -21.29 -5.56
N LYS A 198 -13.47 -22.05 -5.57
CA LYS A 198 -14.39 -22.11 -6.71
C LYS A 198 -15.74 -21.54 -6.30
N ILE A 199 -16.16 -20.47 -6.96
CA ILE A 199 -17.44 -19.81 -6.72
C ILE A 199 -18.41 -20.21 -7.83
N LYS A 200 -19.51 -20.84 -7.47
CA LYS A 200 -20.59 -21.14 -8.41
C LYS A 200 -21.48 -19.92 -8.53
N SER A 201 -21.71 -19.45 -9.75
CA SER A 201 -22.58 -18.30 -9.99
C SER A 201 -23.42 -18.54 -11.23
N PHE A 202 -24.71 -18.28 -11.12
CA PHE A 202 -25.65 -18.43 -12.22
C PHE A 202 -25.69 -17.14 -13.05
N ILE A 203 -25.58 -17.28 -14.37
CA ILE A 203 -25.79 -16.21 -15.34
C ILE A 203 -26.93 -16.66 -16.28
N PRO A 204 -27.96 -15.82 -16.52
CA PRO A 204 -28.99 -16.09 -17.51
C PRO A 204 -28.37 -16.44 -18.87
N GLU A 205 -28.96 -17.39 -19.60
CA GLU A 205 -28.48 -17.90 -20.90
C GLU A 205 -27.17 -18.70 -20.88
N SER A 206 -26.21 -18.37 -20.00
CA SER A 206 -24.92 -19.08 -19.88
C SER A 206 -24.95 -20.25 -18.86
N GLY A 207 -25.93 -20.29 -17.96
CA GLY A 207 -26.07 -21.33 -16.94
C GLY A 207 -25.20 -21.09 -15.71
N THR A 208 -24.82 -22.17 -15.01
CA THR A 208 -23.95 -22.08 -13.82
C THR A 208 -22.48 -22.06 -14.24
N GLU A 209 -21.82 -20.92 -14.06
CA GLU A 209 -20.38 -20.78 -14.24
C GLU A 209 -19.63 -21.06 -12.94
N ILE A 210 -18.42 -21.59 -13.07
CA ILE A 210 -17.50 -21.82 -11.94
C ILE A 210 -16.34 -20.84 -12.07
N ILE A 211 -16.30 -19.85 -11.19
CA ILE A 211 -15.23 -18.86 -11.14
C ILE A 211 -14.14 -19.37 -10.19
N GLU A 212 -12.93 -19.54 -10.73
CA GLU A 212 -11.78 -19.98 -9.95
C GLU A 212 -10.96 -18.78 -9.49
N LEU A 213 -10.88 -18.55 -8.18
CA LEU A 213 -10.08 -17.50 -7.57
C LEU A 213 -8.87 -18.13 -6.87
N THR A 214 -7.70 -17.97 -7.47
CA THR A 214 -6.44 -18.53 -6.98
C THR A 214 -5.65 -17.46 -6.26
N ARG A 215 -5.22 -17.77 -5.04
CA ARG A 215 -4.26 -16.94 -4.32
C ARG A 215 -2.83 -17.33 -4.71
N PRO A 216 -1.97 -16.40 -5.16
CA PRO A 216 -0.56 -16.66 -5.39
C PRO A 216 0.15 -17.29 -4.19
N LEU A 217 1.23 -18.04 -4.45
CA LEU A 217 2.03 -18.63 -3.38
C LEU A 217 2.86 -17.55 -2.64
N ASP A 218 3.41 -16.59 -3.38
CA ASP A 218 4.12 -15.46 -2.81
C ASP A 218 3.17 -14.30 -2.55
N CYS A 219 2.65 -14.24 -1.32
CA CYS A 219 1.68 -13.23 -0.93
C CYS A 219 2.23 -11.80 -0.93
N ARG A 220 3.56 -11.64 -0.96
CA ARG A 220 4.21 -10.32 -0.94
C ARG A 220 4.01 -9.55 -2.23
N LEU A 221 3.80 -10.26 -3.35
CA LEU A 221 3.68 -9.69 -4.69
C LEU A 221 2.24 -9.73 -5.21
N GLU A 222 1.27 -10.09 -4.36
CA GLU A 222 -0.15 -10.22 -4.71
C GLU A 222 -0.81 -8.89 -5.17
N HIS A 223 -0.19 -7.77 -4.85
CA HIS A 223 -0.75 -6.42 -4.99
C HIS A 223 0.11 -5.46 -5.84
N ILE A 224 1.12 -5.97 -6.55
CA ILE A 224 2.16 -5.12 -7.14
C ILE A 224 2.34 -5.42 -8.61
N ASP A 225 2.43 -4.36 -9.42
CA ASP A 225 2.93 -4.40 -10.78
C ASP A 225 4.15 -3.49 -10.91
N PHE A 226 5.34 -4.09 -10.95
CA PHE A 226 6.57 -3.35 -11.18
C PHE A 226 6.78 -2.98 -12.65
N LYS A 227 6.07 -3.65 -13.59
CA LYS A 227 6.19 -3.38 -15.01
C LYS A 227 5.72 -1.97 -15.33
N THR A 228 4.57 -1.54 -14.78
CA THR A 228 4.07 -0.17 -14.93
C THR A 228 5.09 0.86 -14.45
N LEU A 229 5.68 0.65 -13.27
CA LEU A 229 6.72 1.54 -12.73
C LEU A 229 7.96 1.62 -13.65
N LEU A 230 8.42 0.49 -14.18
CA LEU A 230 9.56 0.42 -15.09
C LEU A 230 9.26 1.02 -16.47
N GLN A 231 8.01 1.04 -16.90
CA GLN A 231 7.60 1.68 -18.14
C GLN A 231 7.50 3.20 -18.00
N CYS A 232 7.10 3.70 -16.82
CA CYS A 232 6.97 5.13 -16.57
C CYS A 232 8.29 5.82 -16.26
N LEU A 233 9.23 5.13 -15.60
CA LEU A 233 10.43 5.75 -15.02
C LEU A 233 11.71 5.04 -15.46
N ASN A 234 12.77 5.81 -15.68
CA ASN A 234 14.12 5.25 -15.82
C ASN A 234 14.67 4.72 -14.48
N SER A 235 15.68 3.86 -14.55
CA SER A 235 16.31 3.24 -13.38
C SER A 235 16.87 4.25 -12.37
N GLN A 236 17.38 5.40 -12.84
CA GLN A 236 17.92 6.44 -11.97
C GLN A 236 16.85 7.10 -11.10
N ILE A 237 15.69 7.41 -11.67
CA ILE A 237 14.58 8.02 -10.92
C ILE A 237 14.00 7.00 -9.93
N ILE A 238 13.87 5.73 -10.32
CA ILE A 238 13.46 4.66 -9.40
C ILE A 238 14.43 4.56 -8.22
N LEU A 239 15.74 4.70 -8.45
CA LEU A 239 16.73 4.75 -7.39
C LEU A 239 16.60 5.97 -6.47
N HIS A 240 16.28 7.15 -7.01
CA HIS A 240 16.04 8.35 -6.21
C HIS A 240 14.78 8.22 -5.34
N ILE A 241 13.72 7.64 -5.90
CA ILE A 241 12.50 7.31 -5.16
C ILE A 241 12.85 6.32 -4.05
N PHE A 242 13.51 5.20 -4.37
CA PHE A 242 13.92 4.20 -3.39
C PHE A 242 14.77 4.81 -2.28
N ALA A 243 15.79 5.61 -2.61
CA ALA A 243 16.65 6.28 -1.66
C ALA A 243 15.86 7.20 -0.70
N SER A 244 14.82 7.86 -1.21
CA SER A 244 13.96 8.76 -0.44
C SER A 244 13.01 8.00 0.47
N VAL A 245 12.33 6.96 -0.04
CA VAL A 245 11.40 6.16 0.79
C VAL A 245 12.15 5.33 1.84
N VAL A 246 13.38 4.87 1.54
CA VAL A 246 14.15 4.11 2.53
C VAL A 246 14.64 4.97 3.69
N LEU A 247 14.59 6.31 3.58
CA LEU A 247 14.85 7.24 4.67
C LEU A 247 13.58 7.92 5.19
N GLU A 248 12.40 7.39 4.86
CA GLU A 248 11.11 7.93 5.30
C GLU A 248 10.93 9.41 4.93
N ARG A 249 11.22 9.76 3.66
CA ARG A 249 10.96 11.10 3.14
C ARG A 249 9.55 11.26 2.58
N ARG A 250 9.19 12.50 2.29
CA ARG A 250 7.94 12.87 1.61
C ARG A 250 8.10 12.68 0.11
N VAL A 251 7.29 11.80 -0.46
CA VAL A 251 7.32 11.46 -1.90
C VAL A 251 5.93 11.64 -2.49
N ILE A 252 5.86 12.39 -3.59
CA ILE A 252 4.65 12.58 -4.39
C ILE A 252 4.91 12.03 -5.79
N LEU A 253 4.07 11.09 -6.23
CA LEU A 253 4.01 10.70 -7.63
C LEU A 253 2.80 11.34 -8.29
N VAL A 254 2.97 11.79 -9.52
CA VAL A 254 1.92 12.44 -10.30
C VAL A 254 1.68 11.66 -11.59
N ALA A 255 0.43 11.33 -11.89
CA ALA A 255 0.06 10.72 -13.18
C ALA A 255 -1.30 11.21 -13.66
N ARG A 256 -1.59 11.00 -14.94
CA ARG A 256 -2.92 11.27 -15.51
C ARG A 256 -3.91 10.17 -15.12
N ASP A 257 -3.52 8.92 -15.36
CA ASP A 257 -4.36 7.75 -15.15
C ASP A 257 -4.25 7.26 -13.69
N LEU A 258 -5.40 6.97 -13.08
CA LEU A 258 -5.50 6.47 -11.70
C LEU A 258 -4.94 5.06 -11.57
N SER A 259 -5.09 4.24 -12.62
CA SER A 259 -4.50 2.90 -12.70
C SER A 259 -2.99 2.97 -12.50
N ILE A 260 -2.29 3.68 -13.40
CA ILE A 260 -0.84 3.90 -13.37
C ILE A 260 -0.40 4.49 -12.04
N LEU A 261 -1.10 5.54 -11.58
CA LEU A 261 -0.77 6.22 -10.34
C LEU A 261 -0.79 5.26 -9.14
N SER A 262 -1.88 4.53 -8.97
CA SER A 262 -2.02 3.61 -7.84
C SER A 262 -1.02 2.46 -7.94
N GLU A 263 -0.86 1.83 -9.12
CA GLU A 263 0.10 0.75 -9.35
C GLU A 263 1.54 1.15 -9.04
N CYS A 264 1.99 2.30 -9.54
CA CYS A 264 3.33 2.81 -9.25
C CYS A 264 3.55 3.08 -7.76
N ILE A 265 2.55 3.62 -7.06
CA ILE A 265 2.65 3.85 -5.61
C ILE A 265 2.77 2.52 -4.84
N HIS A 266 1.95 1.50 -5.17
CA HIS A 266 2.07 0.16 -4.55
C HIS A 266 3.42 -0.49 -4.85
N ALA A 267 3.91 -0.35 -6.09
CA ALA A 267 5.22 -0.85 -6.49
C ALA A 267 6.35 -0.19 -5.69
N VAL A 268 6.32 1.13 -5.50
CA VAL A 268 7.33 1.85 -4.70
C VAL A 268 7.38 1.34 -3.26
N VAL A 269 6.23 1.14 -2.62
CA VAL A 269 6.19 0.59 -1.26
C VAL A 269 6.74 -0.82 -1.21
N ALA A 270 6.49 -1.64 -2.23
CA ALA A 270 6.98 -3.01 -2.28
C ALA A 270 8.50 -3.14 -2.42
N LEU A 271 9.19 -2.09 -2.91
CA LEU A 271 10.65 -2.03 -2.92
C LEU A 271 11.26 -2.06 -1.51
N LEU A 272 10.47 -1.73 -0.48
CA LEU A 272 10.93 -1.67 0.91
C LEU A 272 11.01 -3.05 1.58
N TYR A 273 10.48 -4.13 0.97
CA TYR A 273 10.50 -5.46 1.57
C TYR A 273 11.92 -5.86 2.05
N PRO A 274 12.12 -6.27 3.32
CA PRO A 274 11.13 -6.79 4.29
C PRO A 274 10.51 -5.75 5.24
N PHE A 275 10.74 -4.47 5.00
CA PHE A 275 10.21 -3.39 5.81
C PHE A 275 8.80 -3.02 5.34
N ALA A 276 7.96 -2.65 6.30
CA ALA A 276 6.66 -2.05 6.03
C ALA A 276 6.79 -0.53 6.14
N TRP A 277 6.19 0.19 5.19
CA TRP A 277 5.97 1.62 5.34
C TRP A 277 4.92 1.84 6.44
N GLU A 278 5.17 2.71 7.40
CA GLU A 278 4.31 2.90 8.60
C GLU A 278 3.74 4.32 8.71
N HIS A 279 4.10 5.18 7.76
CA HIS A 279 3.60 6.55 7.70
C HIS A 279 2.39 6.67 6.76
N THR A 280 1.95 7.90 6.50
CA THR A 280 0.83 8.14 5.59
C THR A 280 1.11 7.54 4.23
N TYR A 281 0.12 6.80 3.73
CA TYR A 281 0.17 6.08 2.47
C TYR A 281 -1.16 6.24 1.74
N ILE A 282 -1.17 7.04 0.68
CA ILE A 282 -2.39 7.36 -0.07
C ILE A 282 -2.09 7.20 -1.58
N PRO A 283 -2.31 6.01 -2.17
CA PRO A 283 -2.04 5.77 -3.59
C PRO A 283 -2.73 6.73 -4.53
N VAL A 284 -3.92 7.20 -4.15
CA VAL A 284 -4.71 8.14 -4.92
C VAL A 284 -5.30 9.16 -3.94
N LEU A 285 -4.75 10.37 -3.92
CA LEU A 285 -5.17 11.46 -3.04
C LEU A 285 -6.33 12.23 -3.68
N PRO A 286 -7.51 12.27 -3.03
CA PRO A 286 -8.62 13.10 -3.49
C PRO A 286 -8.25 14.59 -3.47
N HIS A 287 -8.72 15.35 -4.47
CA HIS A 287 -8.52 16.80 -4.55
C HIS A 287 -8.86 17.54 -3.24
N VAL A 288 -9.95 17.16 -2.59
CA VAL A 288 -10.39 17.79 -1.33
C VAL A 288 -9.42 17.61 -0.17
N LEU A 289 -8.43 16.72 -0.31
CA LEU A 289 -7.38 16.45 0.68
C LEU A 289 -6.00 16.92 0.22
N ILE A 290 -5.90 17.72 -0.85
CA ILE A 290 -4.61 18.12 -1.43
C ILE A 290 -3.72 18.89 -0.44
N ASP A 291 -4.30 19.71 0.44
CA ASP A 291 -3.56 20.46 1.48
C ASP A 291 -2.75 19.56 2.43
N THR A 292 -3.04 18.26 2.46
CA THR A 292 -2.31 17.30 3.28
C THR A 292 -0.85 17.13 2.85
N VAL A 293 -0.49 17.49 1.62
CA VAL A 293 0.91 17.47 1.13
C VAL A 293 1.82 18.43 1.88
N SER A 294 1.25 19.47 2.51
CA SER A 294 1.96 20.42 3.37
C SER A 294 2.30 19.85 4.76
N CYS A 295 1.97 18.59 5.03
CA CYS A 295 2.31 17.95 6.29
C CYS A 295 3.83 17.76 6.43
N PRO A 296 4.42 18.05 7.60
CA PRO A 296 5.84 17.80 7.86
C PRO A 296 6.18 16.32 8.09
N ALA A 297 5.18 15.46 8.32
CA ALA A 297 5.42 14.03 8.53
C ALA A 297 5.73 13.33 7.20
N PRO A 298 6.49 12.21 7.23
CA PRO A 298 6.72 11.39 6.04
C PRO A 298 5.41 10.92 5.41
N PHE A 299 5.37 10.87 4.08
CA PHE A 299 4.24 10.31 3.35
C PHE A 299 4.67 9.82 1.98
N ILE A 300 3.89 8.88 1.43
CA ILE A 300 3.90 8.53 0.02
C ILE A 300 2.48 8.76 -0.48
N VAL A 301 2.31 9.70 -1.41
CA VAL A 301 1.00 10.03 -1.98
C VAL A 301 1.05 10.07 -3.50
N GLY A 302 -0.03 9.62 -4.13
CA GLY A 302 -0.26 9.80 -5.56
C GLY A 302 -1.26 10.91 -5.81
N VAL A 303 -0.98 11.83 -6.72
CA VAL A 303 -1.89 12.91 -7.10
C VAL A 303 -2.13 12.93 -8.60
N GLN A 304 -3.35 13.24 -9.03
CA GLN A 304 -3.63 13.40 -10.45
C GLN A 304 -2.96 14.65 -11.03
N ASN A 305 -2.44 14.51 -12.25
CA ASN A 305 -1.69 15.54 -12.96
C ASN A 305 -2.46 16.85 -13.15
N GLN A 306 -3.78 16.81 -13.24
CA GLN A 306 -4.60 18.01 -13.35
C GLN A 306 -4.49 18.95 -12.14
N PHE A 307 -4.02 18.45 -10.99
CA PHE A 307 -3.82 19.24 -9.78
C PHE A 307 -2.35 19.61 -9.53
N LEU A 308 -1.46 19.33 -10.50
CA LEU A 308 -0.03 19.59 -10.34
C LEU A 308 0.27 21.07 -10.03
N SER A 309 -0.43 22.01 -10.67
CA SER A 309 -0.27 23.44 -10.38
C SER A 309 -0.62 23.76 -8.92
N HIS A 310 -1.75 23.25 -8.43
CA HIS A 310 -2.18 23.45 -7.05
C HIS A 310 -1.19 22.86 -6.04
N ILE A 311 -0.55 21.73 -6.36
CA ILE A 311 0.52 21.13 -5.53
C ILE A 311 1.74 22.04 -5.48
N LEU A 312 2.17 22.59 -6.62
CA LEU A 312 3.35 23.46 -6.71
C LEU A 312 3.18 24.78 -5.95
N ASP A 313 1.93 25.23 -5.78
CA ASP A 313 1.60 26.41 -4.98
C ASP A 313 1.60 26.13 -3.45
N GLN A 314 1.67 24.85 -3.03
CA GLN A 314 1.73 24.49 -1.61
C GLN A 314 3.12 24.73 -1.02
N PRO A 315 3.22 25.17 0.26
CA PRO A 315 4.49 25.37 0.95
C PRO A 315 5.12 24.01 1.35
N MET A 316 5.73 23.34 0.38
CA MET A 316 6.36 22.02 0.57
C MET A 316 7.88 22.11 0.67
N GLU A 317 8.41 21.83 1.86
CA GLU A 317 9.86 21.67 2.08
C GLU A 317 10.27 20.21 1.90
N GLU A 318 11.49 19.92 1.41
CA GLU A 318 12.08 18.56 1.33
C GLU A 318 11.13 17.45 0.80
N VAL A 319 10.42 17.72 -0.29
CA VAL A 319 9.56 16.76 -0.99
C VAL A 319 10.24 16.31 -2.29
N LEU A 320 10.20 15.00 -2.56
CA LEU A 320 10.51 14.45 -3.87
C LEU A 320 9.23 14.38 -4.70
N LEU A 321 9.14 15.16 -5.77
CA LEU A 321 7.98 15.21 -6.67
C LEU A 321 8.37 14.64 -8.04
N VAL A 322 7.64 13.60 -8.47
CA VAL A 322 7.94 12.85 -9.70
C VAL A 322 6.74 12.85 -10.63
N ASP A 323 6.97 13.17 -11.91
CA ASP A 323 5.99 13.08 -12.99
C ASP A 323 6.11 11.72 -13.69
N LEU A 324 5.11 10.85 -13.51
CA LEU A 324 5.04 9.54 -14.17
C LEU A 324 4.64 9.65 -15.65
N CYS A 325 4.03 10.76 -16.08
CA CYS A 325 3.67 10.97 -17.48
C CYS A 325 4.88 11.37 -18.33
N LYS A 326 5.80 12.16 -17.77
CA LYS A 326 7.04 12.57 -18.44
C LYS A 326 8.23 11.69 -18.11
N GLY A 327 8.16 10.95 -17.00
CA GLY A 327 9.28 10.17 -16.50
C GLY A 327 10.39 11.05 -15.94
N GLU A 328 10.04 12.13 -15.23
CA GLU A 328 10.98 13.17 -14.80
C GLU A 328 10.78 13.57 -13.32
N LEU A 329 11.85 14.12 -12.72
CA LEU A 329 11.79 14.74 -11.39
C LEU A 329 11.43 16.21 -11.52
N ILE A 330 10.29 16.61 -10.93
CA ILE A 330 9.87 18.01 -10.87
C ILE A 330 10.57 18.72 -9.71
N GLN A 331 10.62 18.09 -8.53
CA GLN A 331 11.26 18.62 -7.33
C GLN A 331 12.15 17.55 -6.69
N LYS A 332 13.33 17.97 -6.25
CA LYS A 332 14.32 17.12 -5.57
C LYS A 332 14.75 17.76 -4.25
N VAL A 333 15.17 16.92 -3.31
CA VAL A 333 15.83 17.34 -2.06
C VAL A 333 17.30 17.63 -2.32
N GLY A 334 17.94 16.93 -3.27
CA GLY A 334 19.26 17.24 -3.82
C GLY A 334 20.42 16.37 -3.32
N ASP A 335 20.16 15.43 -2.41
CA ASP A 335 21.14 14.49 -1.88
C ASP A 335 20.83 13.01 -2.20
N GLU A 336 19.82 12.74 -3.03
CA GLU A 336 19.31 11.40 -3.34
C GLU A 336 20.42 10.45 -3.82
N GLU A 337 21.30 10.94 -4.69
CA GLU A 337 22.44 10.19 -5.24
C GLU A 337 23.49 9.78 -4.19
N LYS A 338 23.49 10.44 -3.02
CA LYS A 338 24.50 10.25 -1.98
C LYS A 338 24.00 9.35 -0.83
N ILE A 339 22.70 9.07 -0.79
CA ILE A 339 22.07 8.28 0.28
C ILE A 339 22.56 6.82 0.22
N LEU A 340 22.41 6.20 -0.95
CA LEU A 340 22.71 4.78 -1.14
C LEU A 340 24.22 4.53 -1.31
N PRO A 341 24.72 3.34 -0.93
CA PRO A 341 26.11 2.96 -1.22
C PRO A 341 26.34 2.84 -2.74
N PRO A 342 27.32 3.57 -3.34
CA PRO A 342 27.44 3.68 -4.81
C PRO A 342 27.55 2.34 -5.54
N LYS A 343 28.32 1.39 -4.98
CA LYS A 343 28.47 0.04 -5.58
C LYS A 343 27.15 -0.73 -5.62
N LEU A 344 26.29 -0.58 -4.61
CA LEU A 344 25.01 -1.27 -4.55
C LEU A 344 23.97 -0.57 -5.42
N GLN A 345 24.00 0.77 -5.45
CA GLN A 345 23.19 1.58 -6.34
C GLN A 345 23.42 1.20 -7.80
N GLU A 346 24.69 1.10 -8.22
CA GLU A 346 25.04 0.71 -9.59
C GLU A 346 24.57 -0.72 -9.93
N GLN A 347 24.67 -1.67 -9.00
CA GLN A 347 24.16 -3.03 -9.20
C GLN A 347 22.65 -3.06 -9.42
N ILE A 348 21.90 -2.26 -8.65
CA ILE A 348 20.45 -2.14 -8.82
C ILE A 348 20.15 -1.47 -10.17
N ARG A 349 20.86 -0.38 -10.50
CA ARG A 349 20.69 0.37 -11.76
C ARG A 349 20.80 -0.54 -12.98
N ILE A 350 21.90 -1.30 -13.08
CA ILE A 350 22.13 -2.26 -14.17
C ILE A 350 21.01 -3.31 -14.22
N SER A 351 20.62 -3.87 -13.07
CA SER A 351 19.56 -4.88 -13.02
C SER A 351 18.21 -4.32 -13.49
N LEU A 352 17.88 -3.08 -13.14
CA LEU A 352 16.66 -2.41 -13.57
C LEU A 352 16.68 -2.12 -15.07
N ASP A 353 17.81 -1.63 -15.60
CA ASP A 353 17.99 -1.40 -17.03
C ASP A 353 17.78 -2.70 -17.81
N ASP A 354 18.34 -3.82 -17.34
CA ASP A 354 18.13 -5.14 -17.95
C ASP A 354 16.65 -5.54 -17.96
N TYR A 355 15.91 -5.27 -16.87
CA TYR A 355 14.49 -5.61 -16.80
C TYR A 355 13.60 -4.78 -17.72
N GLN A 356 14.03 -3.56 -18.06
CA GLN A 356 13.33 -2.70 -19.02
C GLN A 356 13.48 -3.20 -20.47
N GLN A 357 14.58 -3.90 -20.78
CA GLN A 357 14.88 -4.37 -22.14
C GLN A 357 14.34 -5.77 -22.44
N ILE A 358 14.07 -6.59 -21.43
CA ILE A 358 13.63 -7.98 -21.64
C ILE A 358 12.10 -8.07 -21.73
N THR A 359 11.60 -8.79 -22.74
CA THR A 359 10.18 -9.18 -22.84
C THR A 359 9.85 -10.32 -21.87
N LYS A 360 9.79 -10.01 -20.57
CA LYS A 360 9.31 -10.93 -19.52
C LYS A 360 7.83 -10.74 -19.24
N THR A 361 7.21 -11.78 -18.68
CA THR A 361 5.85 -11.67 -18.14
C THR A 361 5.85 -10.83 -16.86
N THR A 362 4.72 -10.19 -16.53
CA THR A 362 4.61 -9.36 -15.31
C THR A 362 5.02 -10.11 -14.02
N PRO A 363 4.63 -11.37 -13.77
CA PRO A 363 5.06 -12.11 -12.59
C PRO A 363 6.58 -12.33 -12.49
N GLU A 364 7.24 -12.55 -13.63
CA GLU A 364 8.69 -12.73 -13.69
C GLU A 364 9.43 -11.41 -13.41
N ILE A 365 8.94 -10.30 -13.97
CA ILE A 365 9.45 -8.95 -13.67
C ILE A 365 9.30 -8.67 -12.19
N ASN A 366 8.11 -8.94 -11.62
CA ASN A 366 7.85 -8.67 -10.22
C ASN A 366 8.80 -9.44 -9.29
N THR A 367 9.01 -10.72 -9.59
CA THR A 367 9.94 -11.57 -8.85
C THR A 367 11.38 -11.08 -8.97
N ALA A 368 11.80 -10.67 -10.18
CA ALA A 368 13.15 -10.20 -10.44
C ALA A 368 13.45 -8.87 -9.71
N VAL A 369 12.54 -7.89 -9.81
CA VAL A 369 12.67 -6.60 -9.12
C VAL A 369 12.69 -6.81 -7.61
N SER A 370 11.71 -7.53 -7.06
CA SER A 370 11.64 -7.83 -5.62
C SER A 370 12.92 -8.49 -5.11
N LYS A 371 13.48 -9.45 -5.86
CA LYS A 371 14.73 -10.12 -5.51
C LYS A 371 15.91 -9.14 -5.47
N THR A 372 16.01 -8.23 -6.42
CA THR A 372 17.10 -7.24 -6.49
C THR A 372 17.13 -6.32 -5.27
N PHE A 373 15.98 -5.78 -4.86
CA PHE A 373 15.89 -4.93 -3.68
C PHE A 373 16.03 -5.73 -2.36
N MET A 374 15.52 -6.96 -2.32
CA MET A 374 15.76 -7.85 -1.17
C MET A 374 17.26 -8.16 -0.99
N GLN A 375 17.99 -8.40 -2.08
CA GLN A 375 19.45 -8.59 -2.03
C GLN A 375 20.19 -7.35 -1.51
N PHE A 376 19.71 -6.15 -1.83
CA PHE A 376 20.26 -4.91 -1.24
C PHE A 376 20.16 -4.94 0.29
N PHE A 377 18.98 -5.22 0.85
CA PHE A 377 18.82 -5.32 2.30
C PHE A 377 19.65 -6.46 2.89
N MET A 378 19.68 -7.65 2.27
CA MET A 378 20.52 -8.75 2.74
C MET A 378 22.01 -8.37 2.82
N LYS A 379 22.53 -7.63 1.83
CA LYS A 379 23.93 -7.16 1.82
C LYS A 379 24.21 -6.10 2.89
N VAL A 380 23.24 -5.22 3.16
CA VAL A 380 23.43 -4.07 4.06
C VAL A 380 23.21 -4.45 5.52
N MET A 381 22.24 -5.32 5.81
CA MET A 381 21.80 -5.62 7.17
C MET A 381 21.72 -7.11 7.50
N GLY A 382 22.10 -8.04 6.61
CA GLY A 382 21.97 -9.49 6.83
C GLY A 382 22.69 -10.05 8.08
N HIS A 383 23.59 -9.27 8.69
CA HIS A 383 24.26 -9.60 9.96
C HIS A 383 23.52 -9.09 11.22
N TYR A 384 22.35 -8.47 11.09
CA TYR A 384 21.60 -7.89 12.24
C TYR A 384 21.32 -8.92 13.34
N THR A 385 21.09 -10.19 12.98
CA THR A 385 20.79 -11.28 13.91
C THR A 385 21.92 -11.53 14.90
N SER A 386 23.18 -11.36 14.49
CA SER A 386 24.37 -11.46 15.35
C SER A 386 24.49 -10.32 16.37
N HIS A 387 23.63 -9.30 16.27
CA HIS A 387 23.60 -8.14 17.15
C HIS A 387 22.31 -8.07 17.98
N LEU A 388 21.50 -9.13 18.00
CA LEU A 388 20.43 -9.32 18.95
C LEU A 388 20.97 -10.09 20.16
N GLN A 389 21.09 -9.41 21.29
CA GLN A 389 21.60 -10.01 22.53
C GLN A 389 20.43 -10.28 23.47
N GLU A 390 20.39 -11.49 24.02
CA GLU A 390 19.45 -11.84 25.08
C GLU A 390 19.90 -11.18 26.40
N ILE A 391 19.01 -10.39 27.02
CA ILE A 391 19.27 -9.75 28.31
C ILE A 391 18.61 -10.56 29.43
N ASN A 392 17.37 -11.00 29.21
CA ASN A 392 16.60 -11.88 30.10
C ASN A 392 16.00 -13.02 29.26
N VAL A 393 15.60 -14.11 29.91
CA VAL A 393 14.96 -15.26 29.23
C VAL A 393 13.83 -14.77 28.31
N GLY A 394 14.03 -14.95 27.00
CA GLY A 394 13.05 -14.58 25.98
C GLY A 394 12.99 -13.09 25.59
N LYS A 395 13.81 -12.21 26.19
CA LYS A 395 13.87 -10.77 25.85
C LYS A 395 15.19 -10.40 25.19
N PHE A 396 15.11 -10.07 23.90
CA PHE A 396 16.25 -9.65 23.09
C PHE A 396 16.37 -8.12 23.02
N THR A 397 17.59 -7.61 22.92
CA THR A 397 17.88 -6.19 22.71
C THR A 397 18.88 -6.03 21.58
N PHE A 398 18.65 -5.04 20.73
CA PHE A 398 19.47 -4.79 19.55
C PHE A 398 20.64 -3.86 19.88
N GLN A 399 21.86 -4.34 19.59
CA GLN A 399 23.10 -3.62 19.84
C GLN A 399 23.47 -2.71 18.67
N GLU A 400 22.79 -1.57 18.52
CA GLU A 400 22.97 -0.61 17.42
C GLU A 400 24.46 -0.27 17.17
N LYS A 401 25.20 0.08 18.22
CA LYS A 401 26.62 0.47 18.09
C LYS A 401 27.48 -0.67 17.57
N ALA A 402 27.23 -1.90 18.01
CA ALA A 402 27.97 -3.08 17.55
C ALA A 402 27.63 -3.40 16.09
N PHE A 403 26.34 -3.35 15.74
CA PHE A 403 25.85 -3.54 14.38
C PHE A 403 26.50 -2.57 13.37
N LEU A 404 26.59 -1.28 13.70
CA LEU A 404 27.22 -0.27 12.85
C LEU A 404 28.75 -0.44 12.75
N LYS A 405 29.40 -0.92 13.82
CA LYS A 405 30.85 -1.16 13.86
C LYS A 405 31.27 -2.38 13.06
N ALA A 406 30.43 -3.41 13.00
CA ALA A 406 30.70 -4.67 12.29
C ALA A 406 30.95 -4.50 10.78
N ILE A 407 30.49 -3.40 10.19
CA ILE A 407 30.58 -3.16 8.75
C ILE A 407 31.86 -2.39 8.43
N HIS A 408 32.74 -2.96 7.63
CA HIS A 408 33.99 -2.31 7.22
C HIS A 408 33.80 -1.22 6.15
N SER A 409 32.76 -1.33 5.32
CA SER A 409 32.50 -0.35 4.25
C SER A 409 32.00 0.98 4.81
N LYS A 410 32.77 2.06 4.56
CA LYS A 410 32.42 3.43 5.01
C LYS A 410 31.08 3.92 4.42
N THR A 411 30.80 3.60 3.16
CA THR A 411 29.57 4.04 2.47
C THR A 411 28.33 3.31 2.99
N ILE A 412 28.42 2.00 3.20
CA ILE A 412 27.34 1.21 3.82
C ILE A 412 27.09 1.67 5.26
N ARG A 413 28.16 1.93 6.03
CA ARG A 413 28.05 2.45 7.39
C ARG A 413 27.39 3.83 7.43
N ARG A 414 27.67 4.72 6.46
CA ARG A 414 27.03 6.04 6.35
C ARG A 414 25.52 5.90 6.12
N PHE A 415 25.13 5.06 5.15
CA PHE A 415 23.73 4.75 4.89
C PHE A 415 23.02 4.24 6.15
N LEU A 416 23.59 3.23 6.81
CA LEU A 416 22.98 2.62 7.99
C LEU A 416 22.85 3.55 9.19
N LYS A 417 23.77 4.50 9.37
CA LYS A 417 23.63 5.52 10.42
C LYS A 417 22.34 6.32 10.28
N CYS A 418 21.87 6.53 9.05
CA CYS A 418 20.61 7.20 8.77
C CYS A 418 19.45 6.19 8.86
N PHE A 419 19.59 5.05 8.18
CA PHE A 419 18.54 4.03 8.08
C PHE A 419 18.09 3.47 9.45
N VAL A 420 19.00 3.25 10.39
CA VAL A 420 18.67 2.73 11.73
C VAL A 420 17.81 3.71 12.55
N LYS A 421 17.73 4.99 12.14
CA LYS A 421 16.89 6.01 12.78
C LYS A 421 15.47 6.05 12.25
N THR A 422 15.16 5.27 11.22
CA THR A 422 13.81 5.18 10.65
C THR A 422 12.86 4.40 11.56
N GLN A 423 11.58 4.75 11.48
CA GLN A 423 10.51 4.07 12.21
C GLN A 423 10.36 2.62 11.72
N MET A 424 10.42 2.38 10.41
CA MET A 424 10.32 1.05 9.82
C MET A 424 11.45 0.12 10.29
N PHE A 425 12.68 0.62 10.46
CA PHE A 425 13.78 -0.18 11.01
C PHE A 425 13.51 -0.57 12.47
N SER A 426 13.05 0.38 13.27
CA SER A 426 12.72 0.15 14.68
C SER A 426 11.64 -0.92 14.82
N ILE A 427 10.54 -0.80 14.08
CA ILE A 427 9.44 -1.77 14.09
C ILE A 427 9.88 -3.15 13.61
N PHE A 428 10.70 -3.20 12.55
CA PHE A 428 11.26 -4.46 12.07
C PHE A 428 12.05 -5.16 13.18
N ILE A 429 12.97 -4.46 13.84
CA ILE A 429 13.78 -5.04 14.91
C ILE A 429 12.95 -5.47 16.12
N GLU A 430 11.96 -4.67 16.52
CA GLU A 430 11.02 -5.03 17.60
C GLU A 430 10.26 -6.32 17.28
N ALA A 431 9.78 -6.48 16.04
CA ALA A 431 9.11 -7.70 15.60
C ALA A 431 10.05 -8.92 15.67
N GLN A 432 11.33 -8.74 15.35
CA GLN A 432 12.33 -9.82 15.46
C GLN A 432 12.64 -10.17 16.92
N GLN A 433 12.70 -9.18 17.82
CA GLN A 433 12.93 -9.41 19.26
C GLN A 433 11.79 -10.21 19.90
N ASN A 434 10.57 -9.98 19.46
CA ASN A 434 9.37 -10.65 19.97
C ASN A 434 9.09 -12.01 19.30
N LYS A 435 10.04 -12.55 18.49
CA LYS A 435 9.87 -13.78 17.71
C LYS A 435 8.57 -13.82 16.90
N SER A 436 8.14 -12.67 16.38
CA SER A 436 6.98 -12.62 15.50
C SER A 436 7.21 -13.48 14.26
N THR A 437 6.16 -14.14 13.78
CA THR A 437 6.18 -14.90 12.50
C THR A 437 6.24 -13.98 11.27
N GLN A 438 6.29 -12.66 11.47
CA GLN A 438 6.53 -11.70 10.40
C GLN A 438 7.96 -11.84 9.85
N ASN A 439 8.09 -11.84 8.51
CA ASN A 439 9.35 -11.89 7.76
C ASN A 439 10.14 -13.21 7.78
N VAL A 440 9.49 -14.35 8.04
CA VAL A 440 10.11 -15.69 7.97
C VAL A 440 10.86 -15.92 6.64
N TYR A 441 10.28 -15.52 5.51
CA TYR A 441 10.92 -15.66 4.21
C TYR A 441 12.24 -14.89 4.12
N PHE A 442 12.27 -13.63 4.57
CA PHE A 442 13.49 -12.84 4.59
C PHE A 442 14.54 -13.44 5.52
N GLN A 443 14.15 -13.92 6.70
CA GLN A 443 15.07 -14.61 7.61
C GLN A 443 15.68 -15.86 6.97
N GLN A 444 14.87 -16.67 6.28
CA GLN A 444 15.36 -17.84 5.55
C GLN A 444 16.38 -17.43 4.50
N LYS A 445 16.08 -16.38 3.71
CA LYS A 445 17.02 -15.87 2.69
C LYS A 445 18.30 -15.30 3.29
N VAL A 446 18.22 -14.63 4.45
CA VAL A 446 19.41 -14.15 5.18
C VAL A 446 20.27 -15.32 5.67
N LYS A 447 19.66 -16.40 6.17
CA LYS A 447 20.39 -17.63 6.57
C LYS A 447 21.11 -18.24 5.36
N GLU A 448 20.39 -18.48 4.26
CA GLU A 448 20.96 -19.01 3.01
C GLU A 448 22.13 -18.14 2.51
N PHE A 449 21.99 -16.82 2.55
CA PHE A 449 23.04 -15.89 2.13
C PHE A 449 24.26 -15.89 3.06
N ASN A 450 24.05 -15.97 4.37
CA ASN A 450 25.14 -16.04 5.34
C ASN A 450 25.88 -17.38 5.27
N GLU A 451 25.18 -18.48 4.95
CA GLU A 451 25.76 -19.80 4.72
C GLU A 451 26.64 -19.81 3.45
N GLN A 452 26.16 -19.22 2.35
CA GLN A 452 26.94 -19.07 1.11
C GLN A 452 28.20 -18.20 1.28
N ARG A 453 28.25 -17.34 2.31
CA ARG A 453 29.41 -16.50 2.62
C ARG A 453 30.37 -17.10 3.63
N LYS A 454 30.03 -18.20 4.30
CA LYS A 454 31.02 -18.94 5.09
C LYS A 454 31.97 -19.59 4.08
N PRO A 455 33.27 -19.23 4.06
CA PRO A 455 34.22 -19.99 3.26
C PRO A 455 34.14 -21.44 3.72
N GLU A 456 34.18 -22.38 2.77
CA GLU A 456 34.39 -23.79 3.06
C GLU A 456 35.60 -23.87 4.00
N ARG A 457 35.35 -24.10 5.29
CA ARG A 457 36.41 -24.48 6.22
C ARG A 457 36.78 -25.90 5.85
N LYS A 458 37.72 -26.03 4.92
CA LYS A 458 38.51 -27.24 4.70
C LYS A 458 39.98 -26.89 4.88
#